data_AF-A0A4P9YZC0-F1
#
_entry.id   AF-A0A4P9YZC0-F1
#
_cell.length_a   1.000
_cell.length_b   1.000
_cell.length_c   1.000
_cell.angle_alpha   90.00
_cell.angle_beta   90.00
_cell.angle_gamma   90.00
#
_symmetry.space_group_name_H-M   'P 1'
#
loop_
_entity.id
_entity.type
_entity.pdbx_description
1 polymer ?
#
loop_
_entity_poly.entity_id
_entity_poly.type
_entity_poly.pdbx_seq_one_letter_code
_entity_poly.pdbx_strand_id
1 'polypeptide(L)'
;MAAYSAQVNLEDPSATRIKSGFLARKHLYERTDKKANNRSWRECLVVVERGEMKMFKKEKDAINGDGSELTNVQLQLGQLTLRHSLTVQLPPPGYSKRRAHVFAVQLPNGGVYLFQAASTDLVCEWVAVCNYWVARESKEPLGGGVGNVDYGW
;
A
#
# COMPACT_ATOMS: atom_id res chain seq x y z
N MET A 1 19.37 -28.83 -17.92
CA MET A 1 18.99 -28.06 -16.72
C MET A 1 19.57 -26.67 -16.84
N ALA A 2 18.78 -25.66 -17.19
CA ALA A 2 19.24 -24.27 -17.19
C ALA A 2 18.77 -23.62 -15.89
N ALA A 3 19.72 -23.22 -15.05
CA ALA A 3 19.44 -22.46 -13.83
C ALA A 3 19.02 -21.04 -14.23
N TYR A 4 17.76 -20.69 -13.97
CA TYR A 4 17.28 -19.31 -14.04
C TYR A 4 17.78 -18.57 -12.79
N SER A 5 19.01 -18.05 -12.83
CA SER A 5 19.44 -17.03 -11.89
C SER A 5 18.80 -15.71 -12.32
N ALA A 6 17.77 -15.28 -11.58
CA ALA A 6 17.24 -13.93 -11.71
C ALA A 6 18.34 -12.94 -11.30
N GLN A 7 19.05 -12.38 -12.29
CA GLN A 7 19.96 -11.27 -12.05
C GLN A 7 19.12 -10.09 -11.56
N VAL A 8 19.21 -9.81 -10.26
CA VAL A 8 18.70 -8.58 -9.68
C VAL A 8 19.51 -7.43 -10.28
N ASN A 9 18.90 -6.70 -11.21
CA ASN A 9 19.53 -5.55 -11.84
C ASN A 9 19.68 -4.46 -10.76
N LEU A 10 20.92 -4.28 -10.26
CA LEU A 10 21.26 -3.33 -9.19
C LEU A 10 21.13 -1.85 -9.59
N GLU A 11 20.78 -1.59 -10.85
CA GLU A 11 20.69 -0.24 -11.46
C GLU A 11 19.25 0.29 -11.60
N ASP A 12 18.21 -0.45 -11.16
CA ASP A 12 16.86 0.13 -11.10
C ASP A 12 16.75 1.05 -9.87
N PRO A 13 16.63 2.38 -10.00
CA PRO A 13 16.48 3.29 -8.86
C PRO A 13 15.23 3.01 -8.01
N SER A 14 14.32 2.16 -8.47
CA SER A 14 13.18 1.67 -7.68
C SER A 14 13.48 0.51 -6.75
N ALA A 15 14.57 -0.25 -6.95
CA ALA A 15 15.00 -1.27 -6.01
C ALA A 15 15.32 -0.64 -4.63
N THR A 16 15.76 0.62 -4.62
CA THR A 16 16.00 1.43 -3.42
C THR A 16 14.73 1.91 -2.71
N ARG A 17 13.55 1.78 -3.34
CA ARG A 17 12.26 2.24 -2.79
C ARG A 17 11.36 1.10 -2.31
N ILE A 18 11.95 -0.02 -1.94
CA ILE A 18 11.29 -1.07 -1.16
C ILE A 18 11.23 -0.59 0.30
N LYS A 19 10.06 -0.65 0.92
CA LYS A 19 9.90 -0.35 2.35
C LYS A 19 9.09 -1.43 3.02
N SER A 20 9.59 -1.93 4.15
CA SER A 20 8.87 -2.82 5.03
C SER A 20 8.85 -2.29 6.46
N GLY A 21 7.84 -2.67 7.24
CA GLY A 21 7.76 -2.31 8.65
C GLY A 21 6.43 -2.64 9.29
N PHE A 22 6.41 -2.67 10.62
CA PHE A 22 5.19 -2.94 11.37
C PHE A 22 4.32 -1.69 11.46
N LEU A 23 3.04 -1.85 11.14
CA LEU A 23 2.00 -0.82 11.23
C LEU A 23 0.76 -1.42 11.89
N ALA A 24 -0.07 -0.56 12.49
CA ALA A 24 -1.44 -0.96 12.78
C ALA A 24 -2.34 -0.53 11.63
N ARG A 25 -3.08 -1.47 11.04
CA ARG A 25 -3.96 -1.23 9.89
C ARG A 25 -5.43 -1.35 10.27
N LYS A 26 -6.27 -0.52 9.65
CA LYS A 26 -7.73 -0.60 9.68
C LYS A 26 -8.28 -0.52 8.26
N HIS A 27 -9.05 -1.53 7.86
CA HIS A 27 -9.78 -1.51 6.59
C HIS A 27 -11.11 -0.78 6.84
N LEU A 28 -11.33 0.36 6.19
CA LEU A 28 -12.50 1.21 6.44
C LEU A 28 -13.62 0.94 5.42
N TYR A 29 -13.26 0.96 4.13
CA TYR A 29 -14.16 0.72 3.00
C TYR A 29 -13.53 -0.28 2.04
N GLU A 30 -14.34 -1.22 1.55
CA GLU A 30 -13.99 -2.14 0.45
C GLU A 30 -14.15 -1.46 -0.92
N ARG A 31 -15.14 -0.56 -1.03
CA ARG A 31 -15.46 0.31 -2.18
C ARG A 31 -16.33 1.48 -1.70
N THR A 32 -16.60 2.47 -2.57
CA THR A 32 -17.29 3.74 -2.27
C THR A 32 -18.47 3.60 -1.30
N ASP A 33 -19.33 2.59 -1.47
CA ASP A 33 -20.55 2.41 -0.67
C ASP A 33 -20.54 1.13 0.19
N LYS A 34 -19.41 0.44 0.29
CA LYS A 34 -19.29 -0.80 1.07
C LYS A 34 -18.26 -0.64 2.17
N LYS A 35 -18.74 -0.45 3.40
CA LYS A 35 -17.90 -0.54 4.60
C LYS A 35 -17.29 -1.94 4.67
N ALA A 36 -16.02 -2.01 5.07
CA ALA A 36 -15.38 -3.32 5.25
C ALA A 36 -16.09 -4.10 6.36
N ASN A 37 -16.18 -5.42 6.20
CA ASN A 37 -16.85 -6.29 7.18
C ASN A 37 -16.15 -6.22 8.56
N ASN A 38 -14.81 -6.20 8.56
CA ASN A 38 -14.01 -6.06 9.77
C ASN A 38 -13.15 -4.80 9.74
N ARG A 39 -13.48 -3.85 10.63
CA ARG A 39 -12.87 -2.51 10.71
C ARG A 39 -12.09 -2.29 12.01
N SER A 40 -11.71 -3.38 12.67
CA SER A 40 -10.82 -3.33 13.84
C SER A 40 -9.40 -2.97 13.41
N TRP A 41 -8.68 -2.25 14.28
CA TRP A 41 -7.24 -2.04 14.10
C TRP A 41 -6.49 -3.33 14.40
N ARG A 42 -5.54 -3.70 13.55
CA ARG A 42 -4.69 -4.90 13.73
C ARG A 42 -3.25 -4.57 13.41
N GLU A 43 -2.32 -5.06 14.22
CA GLU A 43 -0.89 -5.00 13.91
C GLU A 43 -0.57 -5.97 12.76
N CYS A 44 0.21 -5.48 11.80
CA CYS A 44 0.66 -6.26 10.67
C CYS A 44 2.03 -5.78 10.19
N LEU A 45 2.80 -6.69 9.61
CA LEU A 45 3.93 -6.32 8.79
C LEU A 45 3.40 -5.82 7.44
N VAL A 46 3.87 -4.67 7.00
CA VAL A 46 3.54 -4.09 5.70
C VAL A 46 4.79 -4.08 4.85
N VAL A 47 4.67 -4.49 3.59
CA VAL A 47 5.75 -4.47 2.59
C VAL A 47 5.24 -3.75 1.35
N VAL A 48 5.96 -2.74 0.91
CA VAL A 48 5.71 -2.01 -0.33
C VAL A 48 6.86 -2.24 -1.29
N GLU A 49 6.55 -2.81 -2.44
CA GLU A 49 7.49 -3.11 -3.52
C GLU A 49 6.73 -3.14 -4.86
N ARG A 50 7.32 -2.61 -5.94
CA ARG A 50 6.82 -2.76 -7.32
C ARG A 50 5.35 -2.37 -7.51
N GLY A 51 4.90 -1.32 -6.84
CA GLY A 51 3.51 -0.85 -6.94
C GLY A 51 2.50 -1.67 -6.14
N GLU A 52 2.95 -2.63 -5.36
CA GLU A 52 2.09 -3.43 -4.48
C GLU A 52 2.37 -3.11 -3.01
N MET A 53 1.31 -3.09 -2.21
CA MET A 53 1.38 -3.05 -0.75
C MET A 53 0.78 -4.36 -0.20
N LYS A 54 1.61 -5.20 0.40
CA LYS A 54 1.22 -6.47 1.02
C LYS A 54 1.22 -6.34 2.53
N MET A 55 0.26 -7.00 3.17
CA MET A 55 0.08 -6.97 4.61
C MET A 55 0.10 -8.40 5.15
N PHE A 56 0.90 -8.66 6.18
CA PHE A 56 1.06 -9.97 6.79
C PHE A 56 0.79 -9.91 8.29
N LYS A 57 0.26 -11.00 8.84
CA LYS A 57 0.02 -11.16 10.27
C LYS A 57 1.35 -11.07 11.02
N LYS A 58 1.35 -10.34 12.14
CA LYS A 58 2.46 -10.35 13.09
C LYS A 58 2.31 -11.60 13.96
N GLU A 59 3.14 -12.62 13.76
CA GLU A 59 3.21 -13.77 14.68
C GLU A 59 4.30 -13.56 15.74
N LYS A 60 4.09 -14.12 16.94
CA LYS A 60 4.97 -13.92 18.09
C LYS A 60 6.22 -14.81 18.04
N ASP A 61 6.14 -15.97 17.40
CA ASP A 61 7.22 -16.98 17.34
C ASP A 61 8.06 -16.90 16.05
N ALA A 62 7.68 -15.98 15.17
CA ALA A 62 8.22 -15.67 13.85
C ALA A 62 9.58 -14.96 13.83
N ILE A 63 9.92 -14.28 14.93
CA ILE A 63 11.01 -13.28 14.97
C ILE A 63 12.41 -13.93 14.81
N ASN A 64 12.48 -15.28 14.74
CA ASN A 64 13.69 -16.05 14.50
C ASN A 64 13.83 -16.57 13.05
N GLY A 65 12.91 -16.25 12.13
CA GLY A 65 12.86 -16.82 10.77
C GLY A 65 13.60 -15.99 9.71
N ASP A 66 14.33 -16.67 8.83
CA ASP A 66 15.23 -16.17 7.77
C ASP A 66 14.64 -15.23 6.69
N GLY A 67 13.43 -14.68 6.88
CA GLY A 67 12.69 -13.92 5.88
C GLY A 67 11.68 -14.72 5.05
N SER A 68 11.61 -16.05 5.21
CA SER A 68 10.65 -16.96 4.56
C SER A 68 9.18 -16.55 4.76
N GLU A 69 8.85 -15.87 5.86
CA GLU A 69 7.48 -15.46 6.20
C GLU A 69 6.81 -14.52 5.19
N LEU A 70 7.60 -13.71 4.46
CA LEU A 70 7.08 -12.79 3.44
C LEU A 70 6.49 -13.52 2.23
N THR A 71 6.75 -14.82 2.10
CA THR A 71 6.24 -15.67 1.02
C THR A 71 5.07 -16.56 1.46
N ASN A 72 4.77 -16.59 2.76
CA ASN A 72 3.70 -17.43 3.29
C ASN A 72 2.31 -16.77 3.08
N VAL A 73 1.58 -17.28 2.08
CA VAL A 73 0.24 -16.79 1.72
C VAL A 73 -0.77 -16.94 2.86
N GLN A 74 -0.63 -17.96 3.75
CA GLN A 74 -1.53 -18.10 4.90
C GLN A 74 -1.41 -16.95 5.90
N LEU A 75 -0.26 -16.26 5.96
CA LEU A 75 -0.06 -15.11 6.83
C LEU A 75 -0.55 -13.80 6.19
N GLN A 76 -0.86 -13.80 4.90
CA GLN A 76 -1.27 -12.61 4.17
C GLN A 76 -2.67 -12.15 4.60
N LEU A 77 -2.74 -10.96 5.17
CA LEU A 77 -3.98 -10.31 5.58
C LEU A 77 -4.67 -9.55 4.46
N GLY A 78 -3.94 -9.25 3.38
CA GLY A 78 -4.44 -8.56 2.21
C GLY A 78 -3.32 -7.96 1.37
N GLN A 79 -3.67 -7.51 0.17
CA GLN A 79 -2.78 -6.85 -0.76
C GLN A 79 -3.54 -5.75 -1.49
N LEU A 80 -2.86 -4.63 -1.70
CA LEU A 80 -3.36 -3.47 -2.43
C LEU A 80 -2.47 -3.24 -3.65
N THR A 81 -3.08 -2.98 -4.79
CA THR A 81 -2.38 -2.30 -5.89
C THR A 81 -2.37 -0.80 -5.61
N LEU A 82 -1.20 -0.18 -5.66
CA LEU A 82 -1.06 1.26 -5.47
C LEU A 82 -1.35 2.04 -6.75
N ARG A 83 -1.57 1.38 -7.89
CA ARG A 83 -1.90 2.05 -9.14
C ARG A 83 -3.19 2.88 -8.99
N HIS A 84 -3.14 4.15 -9.36
CA HIS A 84 -4.22 5.13 -9.21
C HIS A 84 -4.73 5.29 -7.76
N SER A 85 -3.98 4.81 -6.78
CA SER A 85 -4.30 5.06 -5.37
C SER A 85 -3.80 6.44 -4.96
N LEU A 86 -4.41 7.00 -3.93
CA LEU A 86 -3.97 8.23 -3.29
C LEU A 86 -3.60 7.95 -1.85
N THR A 87 -2.35 8.24 -1.48
CA THR A 87 -1.90 8.11 -0.10
C THR A 87 -1.71 9.49 0.52
N VAL A 88 -2.38 9.74 1.64
CA VAL A 88 -2.36 11.04 2.34
C VAL A 88 -2.24 10.85 3.84
N GLN A 89 -1.43 11.69 4.47
CA GLN A 89 -1.41 11.82 5.92
C GLN A 89 -2.73 12.43 6.41
N LEU A 90 -3.27 11.93 7.52
CA LEU A 90 -4.41 12.59 8.17
C LEU A 90 -3.94 13.88 8.83
N PRO A 91 -4.62 15.01 8.60
CA PRO A 91 -4.24 16.28 9.21
C PRO A 91 -4.34 16.20 10.75
N PRO A 92 -3.57 17.01 11.48
CA PRO A 92 -3.72 17.13 12.93
C PRO A 92 -5.19 17.35 13.34
N PRO A 93 -5.69 16.68 14.39
CA PRO A 93 -4.95 15.88 15.39
C PRO A 93 -4.69 14.41 15.00
N GLY A 94 -4.89 14.04 13.73
CA GLY A 94 -4.84 12.67 13.25
C GLY A 94 -6.19 11.96 13.39
N TYR A 95 -6.18 10.63 13.51
CA TYR A 95 -7.41 9.85 13.61
C TYR A 95 -8.08 9.94 15.00
N SER A 96 -7.28 9.97 16.07
CA SER A 96 -7.74 10.11 17.45
C SER A 96 -6.57 10.43 18.38
N LYS A 97 -6.84 10.82 19.65
CA LYS A 97 -5.77 11.06 20.65
C LYS A 97 -4.77 9.90 20.80
N ARG A 98 -5.22 8.64 20.66
CA ARG A 98 -4.35 7.45 20.76
C ARG A 98 -3.70 7.05 19.43
N ARG A 99 -4.08 7.70 18.34
CA ARG A 99 -3.67 7.38 16.96
C ARG A 99 -3.51 8.68 16.17
N ALA A 100 -2.51 9.46 16.57
CA ALA A 100 -2.22 10.76 15.98
C ALA A 100 -1.49 10.62 14.64
N HIS A 101 -0.62 9.61 14.51
CA HIS A 101 0.21 9.38 13.31
C HIS A 101 -0.43 8.39 12.34
N VAL A 102 -1.50 8.81 11.65
CA VAL A 102 -2.22 7.99 10.66
C VAL A 102 -2.06 8.54 9.26
N PHE A 103 -1.91 7.65 8.28
CA PHE A 103 -2.17 7.94 6.86
C PHE A 103 -3.30 7.06 6.30
N ALA A 104 -3.93 7.55 5.25
CA ALA A 104 -4.95 6.86 4.48
C ALA A 104 -4.40 6.48 3.11
N VAL A 105 -4.70 5.25 2.67
CA VAL A 105 -4.55 4.80 1.28
C VAL A 105 -5.96 4.67 0.71
N GLN A 106 -6.27 5.49 -0.29
CA GLN A 106 -7.54 5.49 -1.01
C GLN A 106 -7.35 4.82 -2.36
N LEU A 107 -8.13 3.78 -2.64
CA LEU A 107 -8.04 2.99 -3.86
C LEU A 107 -9.00 3.53 -4.93
N PRO A 108 -8.71 3.30 -6.23
CA PRO A 108 -9.56 3.79 -7.32
C PRO A 108 -10.98 3.22 -7.32
N ASN A 109 -11.20 2.07 -6.66
CA ASN A 109 -12.53 1.48 -6.48
C ASN A 109 -13.32 2.11 -5.31
N GLY A 110 -12.79 3.16 -4.67
CA GLY A 110 -13.35 3.80 -3.47
C GLY A 110 -13.05 3.05 -2.18
N GLY A 111 -12.19 2.02 -2.21
CA GLY A 111 -11.71 1.35 -1.00
C GLY A 111 -10.79 2.25 -0.19
N VAL A 112 -10.82 2.14 1.13
CA VAL A 112 -10.03 2.99 2.04
C VAL A 112 -9.41 2.16 3.15
N TYR A 113 -8.10 2.30 3.28
CA TYR A 113 -7.30 1.72 4.36
C TYR A 113 -6.66 2.83 5.18
N LEU A 114 -6.63 2.66 6.50
CA LEU A 114 -5.93 3.53 7.43
C LEU A 114 -4.76 2.78 8.04
N PHE A 115 -3.63 3.45 8.19
CA PHE A 115 -2.41 2.89 8.77
C PHE A 115 -1.85 3.85 9.81
N GLN A 116 -1.62 3.34 11.01
CA GLN A 116 -0.96 4.05 12.10
C GLN A 116 0.51 3.66 12.14
N ALA A 117 1.40 4.65 12.06
CA ALA A 117 2.83 4.50 12.27
C ALA A 117 3.25 4.95 13.68
N ALA A 118 4.51 4.76 14.06
CA ALA A 118 4.98 5.12 15.40
C ALA A 118 5.22 6.64 15.57
N SER A 119 5.50 7.37 14.48
CA SER A 119 5.79 8.81 14.50
C SER A 119 5.29 9.49 13.22
N THR A 120 5.25 10.82 13.24
CA THR A 120 4.92 11.63 12.06
C THR A 120 5.94 11.45 10.94
N ASP A 121 7.23 11.34 11.25
CA ASP A 121 8.27 11.15 10.23
C ASP A 121 8.06 9.83 9.46
N LEU A 122 7.73 8.76 10.18
CA LEU A 122 7.39 7.49 9.56
C LEU A 122 6.13 7.60 8.69
N VAL A 123 5.13 8.38 9.10
CA VAL A 123 3.96 8.66 8.25
C VAL A 123 4.40 9.33 6.94
N CYS A 124 5.21 10.39 7.01
CA CYS A 124 5.74 11.08 5.85
C CYS A 124 6.51 10.12 4.92
N GLU A 125 7.37 9.26 5.48
CA GLU A 125 8.10 8.25 4.71
C GLU A 125 7.17 7.26 4.01
N TRP A 126 6.18 6.71 4.72
CA TRP A 126 5.22 5.77 4.13
C TRP A 126 4.38 6.43 3.02
N VAL A 127 3.90 7.64 3.24
CA VAL A 127 3.16 8.42 2.24
C VAL A 127 4.03 8.67 1.00
N ALA A 128 5.29 9.09 1.20
CA ALA A 128 6.23 9.34 0.11
C ALA A 128 6.52 8.07 -0.70
N VAL A 129 6.77 6.94 -0.04
CA VAL A 129 7.01 5.66 -0.74
C VAL A 129 5.78 5.21 -1.52
N CYS A 130 4.59 5.27 -0.92
CA CYS A 130 3.36 4.87 -1.62
C CYS A 130 3.11 5.76 -2.85
N ASN A 131 3.17 7.08 -2.69
CA ASN A 131 2.93 8.01 -3.79
C ASN A 131 4.03 7.96 -4.86
N TYR A 132 5.27 7.64 -4.51
CA TYR A 132 6.33 7.33 -5.49
C TYR A 132 5.92 6.16 -6.39
N TRP A 133 5.47 5.05 -5.80
CA TRP A 133 5.02 3.89 -6.56
C TRP A 133 3.75 4.15 -7.36
N VAL A 134 2.82 4.95 -6.84
CA VAL A 134 1.65 5.44 -7.59
C VAL A 134 2.13 6.16 -8.85
N ALA A 135 3.02 7.16 -8.71
CA ALA A 135 3.48 7.98 -9.82
C ALA A 135 4.23 7.16 -10.89
N ARG A 136 4.97 6.12 -10.47
CA ARG A 136 5.72 5.25 -11.38
C ARG A 136 4.84 4.25 -12.14
N GLU A 137 3.89 3.63 -11.45
CA GLU A 137 3.12 2.49 -11.99
C GLU A 137 1.77 2.89 -12.57
N SER A 138 1.29 4.10 -12.26
CA SER A 138 0.08 4.66 -12.87
C SER A 138 0.42 5.23 -14.23
N LYS A 139 -0.01 4.54 -15.28
CA LYS A 139 -0.01 5.05 -16.64
C LYS A 139 -1.36 5.71 -16.93
N GLU A 140 -1.41 6.55 -17.95
CA GLU A 140 -2.68 7.10 -18.44
C GLU A 140 -3.67 5.96 -18.72
N PRO A 141 -4.97 6.12 -18.41
CA PRO A 141 -5.97 5.24 -19.01
C PRO A 141 -5.77 5.33 -20.52
N LEU A 142 -5.45 4.19 -21.16
CA LEU A 142 -5.11 4.11 -22.58
C LEU A 142 -6.05 5.02 -23.38
N GLY A 143 -5.44 5.89 -24.20
CA GLY A 143 -6.08 6.95 -24.97
C GLY A 143 -7.24 6.47 -25.82
N GLY A 144 -8.39 6.32 -25.17
CA GLY A 144 -9.73 6.33 -25.74
C GLY A 144 -10.43 7.56 -25.20
N GLY A 145 -9.79 8.73 -25.30
CA GLY A 145 -10.50 9.98 -25.24
C GLY A 145 -11.46 10.00 -26.41
N VAL A 146 -12.70 9.56 -26.19
CA VAL A 146 -13.79 9.87 -27.11
C VAL A 146 -13.99 11.38 -26.97
N GLY A 147 -13.25 12.15 -27.77
CA GLY A 147 -13.55 13.54 -27.99
C GLY A 147 -14.95 13.60 -28.57
N ASN A 148 -15.82 14.39 -27.96
CA ASN A 148 -17.14 14.67 -28.50
C ASN A 148 -17.01 15.68 -29.67
N VAL A 149 -16.16 15.38 -30.66
CA VAL A 149 -15.90 16.23 -31.82
C VAL A 149 -16.87 15.92 -32.96
N ASP A 150 -17.59 14.80 -32.91
CA ASP A 150 -18.46 14.34 -34.00
C ASP A 150 -19.96 14.65 -33.83
N TYR A 151 -20.35 15.53 -32.91
CA TYR A 151 -21.70 16.09 -32.91
C TYR A 151 -21.64 17.60 -33.15
N GLY A 152 -21.40 17.97 -34.41
CA GLY A 152 -21.86 19.24 -34.92
C GLY A 152 -23.36 19.18 -35.16
N TRP A 153 -24.15 19.84 -34.31
CA TRP A 153 -25.48 20.43 -34.55
C TRP A 153 -25.73 21.53 -33.51
#